data_AF-A0A357NF24-F1
#
_entry.id   AF-A0A357NF24-F1
#
_cell.length_a   1.000
_cell.length_b   1.000
_cell.length_c   1.000
_cell.angle_alpha   90.00
_cell.angle_beta   90.00
_cell.angle_gamma   90.00
#
_symmetry.space_group_name_H-M   'P 1'
#
loop_
_entity.id
_entity.type
_entity.pdbx_description
1 polymer ?
#
loop_
_entity_poly.entity_id
_entity_poly.type
_entity_poly.pdbx_seq_one_letter_code
_entity_poly.pdbx_strand_id
1 'polypeptide(L)'
;PLLDRMEVISISGYTEDEKVQIAKRYLIPKQMKEHGLTDEHVTFAEGTIQKIVREYTREAGVRNLERTIGTVCRKVARQIVQDDKQKVKATAQNLHTFLGTPRYRFGVAEKKSEVG
;
A
#
# COMPACT_ATOMS: atom_id res chain seq x y z
N PRO A 1 -11.68 -28.54 -22.97
CA PRO A 1 -13.04 -29.04 -22.67
C PRO A 1 -13.71 -28.47 -21.40
N LEU A 2 -12.98 -27.83 -20.46
CA LEU A 2 -13.58 -27.25 -19.24
C LEU A 2 -14.14 -25.84 -19.44
N LEU A 3 -13.48 -25.02 -20.26
CA LEU A 3 -13.92 -23.66 -20.60
C LEU A 3 -15.32 -23.62 -21.22
N ASP A 4 -15.67 -24.65 -22.00
CA ASP A 4 -16.95 -24.76 -22.72
C ASP A 4 -18.16 -24.95 -21.76
N ARG A 5 -17.92 -25.19 -20.46
CA ARG A 5 -18.94 -25.36 -19.41
C ARG A 5 -18.89 -24.26 -18.35
N MET A 6 -18.07 -23.22 -18.55
CA MET A 6 -17.87 -22.14 -17.59
C MET A 6 -18.36 -20.81 -18.17
N GLU A 7 -19.06 -20.03 -17.35
CA GLU A 7 -19.28 -18.62 -17.62
C GLU A 7 -18.05 -17.83 -17.11
N VAL A 8 -17.36 -17.16 -18.03
CA VAL A 8 -16.14 -16.41 -17.69
C VAL A 8 -16.51 -14.98 -17.31
N ILE A 9 -16.40 -14.66 -16.02
CA ILE A 9 -16.51 -13.28 -15.53
C ILE A 9 -15.11 -12.67 -15.46
N SER A 10 -14.85 -11.68 -16.32
CA SER A 10 -13.60 -10.93 -16.27
C SER A 10 -13.67 -9.82 -15.22
N ILE A 11 -12.67 -9.75 -14.35
CA ILE A 11 -12.51 -8.67 -13.37
C ILE A 11 -11.27 -7.89 -13.77
N SER A 12 -11.46 -6.62 -14.11
CA SER A 12 -10.36 -5.71 -14.42
C SER A 12 -9.54 -5.37 -13.18
N GLY A 13 -8.36 -4.80 -13.39
CA GLY A 13 -7.61 -4.17 -12.31
C GLY A 13 -8.31 -2.94 -11.76
N TYR A 14 -7.69 -2.34 -10.75
CA TYR A 14 -8.15 -1.12 -10.10
C TYR A 14 -7.31 0.08 -10.53
N THR A 15 -7.96 1.23 -10.68
CA THR A 15 -7.33 2.54 -10.81
C THR A 15 -6.61 2.95 -9.52
N GLU A 16 -5.74 3.96 -9.57
CA GLU A 16 -5.04 4.45 -8.37
C GLU A 16 -6.02 4.87 -7.26
N ASP A 17 -7.06 5.61 -7.62
CA ASP A 17 -8.04 6.13 -6.67
C ASP A 17 -8.88 5.00 -6.06
N GLU A 18 -9.27 4.00 -6.86
CA GLU A 18 -9.94 2.81 -6.36
C GLU A 18 -9.06 2.05 -5.36
N LYS A 19 -7.76 1.89 -5.64
CA LYS A 19 -6.83 1.26 -4.70
C LYS A 19 -6.68 2.04 -3.41
N VAL A 20 -6.65 3.36 -3.47
CA VAL A 20 -6.62 4.23 -2.28
C VAL A 20 -7.88 4.01 -1.44
N GLN A 21 -9.06 3.96 -2.06
CA GLN A 21 -10.32 3.70 -1.35
C GLN A 21 -10.38 2.29 -0.77
N ILE A 22 -9.94 1.27 -1.52
CA ILE A 22 -9.86 -0.11 -1.04
C ILE A 22 -8.91 -0.21 0.16
N ALA A 23 -7.75 0.45 0.09
CA ALA A 23 -6.80 0.47 1.19
C ALA A 23 -7.38 1.12 2.44
N LYS A 24 -8.01 2.28 2.30
CA LYS A 24 -8.59 3.05 3.41
C LYS A 24 -9.76 2.30 4.09
N ARG A 25 -10.64 1.71 3.29
CA ARG A 25 -11.87 1.08 3.80
C ARG A 25 -11.67 -0.36 4.29
N TYR A 26 -10.74 -1.10 3.70
CA TYR A 26 -10.62 -2.54 3.93
C TYR A 26 -9.21 -2.97 4.36
N LEU A 27 -8.17 -2.62 3.60
CA LEU A 27 -6.83 -3.19 3.85
C LEU A 27 -6.19 -2.66 5.13
N ILE A 28 -6.26 -1.34 5.37
CA ILE A 28 -5.68 -0.72 6.56
C ILE A 28 -6.37 -1.21 7.83
N PRO A 29 -7.71 -1.16 7.96
CA PRO A 29 -8.39 -1.70 9.14
C PRO A 29 -8.08 -3.19 9.37
N LYS A 30 -8.04 -3.99 8.29
CA LYS A 30 -7.68 -5.41 8.37
C LYS A 30 -6.25 -5.60 8.90
N GLN A 31 -5.27 -4.92 8.31
CA GLN A 31 -3.87 -5.03 8.71
C GLN A 31 -3.61 -4.50 10.12
N MET A 32 -4.29 -3.42 10.53
CA MET A 32 -4.22 -2.90 11.90
C MET A 32 -4.75 -3.92 12.89
N LYS A 33 -5.92 -4.53 12.62
CA LYS A 33 -6.51 -5.57 13.46
C LYS A 33 -5.59 -6.80 13.58
N GLU A 34 -5.02 -7.27 12.47
CA GLU A 34 -4.10 -8.42 12.45
C GLU A 34 -2.82 -8.17 13.26
N HIS A 35 -2.38 -6.91 13.37
CA HIS A 35 -1.17 -6.54 14.12
C HIS A 35 -1.48 -5.95 15.51
N GLY A 36 -2.73 -5.99 15.97
CA GLY A 36 -3.14 -5.48 17.28
C GLY A 36 -3.00 -3.95 17.43
N LEU A 37 -3.07 -3.21 16.33
CA LEU A 37 -2.97 -1.75 16.31
C LEU A 37 -4.35 -1.10 16.32
N THR A 38 -4.42 0.09 16.91
CA THR A 38 -5.60 0.97 16.91
C THR A 38 -5.25 2.33 16.28
N ASP A 39 -6.26 3.17 16.05
CA ASP A 39 -6.06 4.52 15.50
C ASP A 39 -5.24 5.45 16.41
N GLU A 40 -5.11 5.09 17.69
CA GLU A 40 -4.22 5.76 18.63
C GLU A 40 -2.75 5.47 18.32
N HIS A 41 -2.46 4.25 17.87
CA HIS A 41 -1.13 3.77 17.57
C HIS A 41 -0.64 4.21 16.18
N VAL A 42 -1.49 4.09 15.14
CA VAL A 42 -1.09 4.41 13.77
C VAL A 42 -2.22 5.07 12.99
N THR A 43 -1.86 6.08 12.19
CA THR A 43 -2.79 6.74 11.26
C THR A 43 -2.12 6.90 9.90
N PHE A 44 -2.89 6.65 8.84
CA PHE A 44 -2.46 6.79 7.45
C PHE A 44 -3.19 7.96 6.81
N ALA A 45 -2.46 9.00 6.43
CA ALA A 45 -3.02 10.06 5.60
C ALA A 45 -3.24 9.55 4.17
N GLU A 46 -4.25 10.08 3.48
CA GLU A 46 -4.59 9.66 2.12
C GLU A 46 -3.41 9.83 1.14
N GLY A 47 -2.68 10.95 1.24
CA GLY A 47 -1.46 11.18 0.46
C GLY A 47 -0.34 10.16 0.75
N THR A 48 -0.29 9.58 1.96
CA THR A 48 0.64 8.48 2.26
C THR A 48 0.23 7.22 1.51
N ILE A 49 -1.06 6.89 1.49
CA ILE A 49 -1.59 5.73 0.77
C ILE A 49 -1.34 5.88 -0.73
N GLN A 50 -1.62 7.05 -1.30
CA GLN A 50 -1.36 7.34 -2.70
C GLN A 50 0.13 7.19 -3.05
N LYS A 51 1.03 7.63 -2.17
CA LYS A 51 2.48 7.43 -2.33
C LYS A 51 2.87 5.94 -2.30
N ILE A 52 2.28 5.14 -1.41
CA ILE A 52 2.50 3.68 -1.37
C ILE A 52 2.09 3.07 -2.72
N VAL A 53 0.89 3.41 -3.21
CA VAL A 53 0.36 2.91 -4.48
C VAL A 53 1.31 3.22 -5.64
N ARG A 54 1.82 4.46 -5.72
CA ARG A 54 2.66 4.92 -6.84
C ARG A 54 4.11 4.45 -6.80
N GLU A 55 4.73 4.45 -5.62
CA GLU A 55 6.18 4.29 -5.47
C GLU A 55 6.60 2.92 -4.97
N TYR A 56 5.69 2.18 -4.33
CA TYR A 56 6.01 0.90 -3.68
C TYR A 56 5.21 -0.28 -4.25
N THR A 57 4.21 -0.02 -5.10
CA THR A 57 3.43 -1.06 -5.78
C THR A 57 3.41 -0.87 -7.29
N ARG A 58 3.39 -1.97 -8.04
CA ARG A 58 3.20 -1.97 -9.49
C ARG A 58 2.48 -3.27 -9.88
N GLU A 59 1.18 -3.28 -9.69
CA GLU A 59 0.29 -4.42 -9.95
C GLU A 59 -1.08 -3.91 -10.40
N ALA A 60 -1.91 -4.75 -11.03
CA ALA A 60 -3.30 -4.40 -11.34
C ALA A 60 -4.23 -4.53 -10.11
N GLY A 61 -3.95 -5.49 -9.23
CA GLY A 61 -4.71 -5.77 -8.01
C GLY A 61 -4.20 -5.00 -6.78
N VAL A 62 -4.41 -5.58 -5.60
CA VAL A 62 -4.06 -4.97 -4.30
C VAL A 62 -3.25 -5.90 -3.37
N ARG A 63 -2.70 -7.01 -3.87
CA ARG A 63 -1.94 -7.96 -3.03
C ARG A 63 -0.62 -7.40 -2.54
N ASN A 64 0.15 -6.76 -3.42
CA ASN A 64 1.37 -6.06 -3.01
C ASN A 64 1.05 -4.83 -2.18
N LEU A 65 -0.06 -4.14 -2.46
CA LEU A 65 -0.52 -3.03 -1.61
C LEU A 65 -0.79 -3.49 -0.17
N GLU A 66 -1.55 -4.57 0.00
CA GLU A 66 -1.83 -5.17 1.32
C GLU A 66 -0.54 -5.58 2.04
N ARG A 67 0.37 -6.29 1.37
CA ARG A 67 1.68 -6.69 1.92
C ARG A 67 2.52 -5.49 2.38
N THR A 68 2.49 -4.42 1.60
CA THR A 68 3.25 -3.21 1.89
C THR A 68 2.67 -2.51 3.13
N ILE A 69 1.34 -2.38 3.21
CA ILE A 69 0.65 -1.85 4.40
C ILE A 69 0.97 -2.72 5.63
N GLY A 70 0.90 -4.05 5.52
CA GLY A 70 1.23 -4.97 6.60
C GLY A 70 2.67 -4.83 7.09
N THR A 71 3.62 -4.55 6.19
CA THR A 71 5.02 -4.27 6.57
C THR A 71 5.13 -3.00 7.40
N VAL A 72 4.38 -1.94 7.07
CA VAL A 72 4.31 -0.72 7.88
C VAL A 72 3.70 -1.03 9.25
N CYS A 73 2.55 -1.68 9.30
CA CYS A 73 1.90 -2.07 10.55
C CYS A 73 2.83 -2.88 11.46
N ARG A 74 3.51 -3.90 10.93
CA ARG A 74 4.48 -4.70 11.69
C ARG A 74 5.62 -3.87 12.29
N LYS A 75 6.19 -2.95 11.50
CA LYS A 75 7.28 -2.09 11.98
C LYS A 75 6.80 -1.09 13.03
N VAL A 76 5.60 -0.55 12.87
CA VAL A 76 4.99 0.33 13.87
C VAL A 76 4.74 -0.43 15.18
N ALA A 77 4.17 -1.64 15.10
CA ALA A 77 3.96 -2.48 16.28
C ALA A 77 5.28 -2.76 17.02
N ARG A 78 6.35 -3.13 16.29
CA ARG A 78 7.68 -3.29 16.87
C ARG A 78 8.18 -2.00 17.54
N GLN A 79 7.99 -0.85 16.91
CA GLN A 79 8.46 0.43 17.42
C GLN A 79 7.72 0.84 18.71
N ILE A 80 6.42 0.59 18.79
CA ILE A 80 5.62 0.88 20.00
C ILE A 80 6.16 0.07 21.19
N VAL A 81 6.44 -1.21 20.98
CA VAL A 81 6.97 -2.10 22.04
C VAL A 81 8.41 -1.73 22.43
N GLN A 82 9.25 -1.30 21.49
CA GLN A 82 10.66 -0.99 21.77
C GLN A 82 10.89 0.41 22.35
N ASP A 83 10.20 1.43 21.83
CA ASP A 83 10.44 2.84 22.17
C ASP A 83 9.43 3.38 23.20
N ASP A 84 8.51 2.54 23.69
CA ASP A 84 7.35 2.91 24.53
C ASP A 84 6.55 4.10 23.97
N LYS A 85 6.53 4.19 22.62
CA LYS A 85 5.85 5.28 21.90
C LYS A 85 4.37 5.02 21.83
N GLN A 86 3.58 5.96 22.33
CA GLN A 86 2.12 5.86 22.30
C GLN A 86 1.52 6.01 20.88
N LYS A 87 2.19 6.75 19.97
CA LYS A 87 1.64 7.06 18.64
C LYS A 87 2.69 7.24 17.56
N VAL A 88 2.48 6.61 16.42
CA VAL A 88 3.30 6.73 15.21
C VAL A 88 2.44 7.22 14.05
N LYS A 89 2.73 8.41 13.50
CA LYS A 89 2.07 8.90 12.28
C LYS A 89 2.81 8.39 11.05
N ALA A 90 2.14 7.62 10.19
CA ALA A 90 2.70 7.19 8.91
C ALA A 90 2.45 8.29 7.84
N THR A 91 3.46 9.11 7.59
CA THR A 91 3.42 10.22 6.64
C THR A 91 4.16 9.88 5.35
N ALA A 92 3.88 10.62 4.28
CA ALA A 92 4.57 10.45 3.00
C ALA A 92 6.10 10.67 3.12
N GLN A 93 6.55 11.48 4.08
CA GLN A 93 7.95 11.80 4.33
C GLN A 93 8.67 10.66 5.06
N ASN A 94 8.06 10.08 6.09
CA ASN A 94 8.70 9.02 6.89
C ASN A 94 8.46 7.61 6.35
N LEU A 95 7.67 7.45 5.28
CA LEU A 95 7.38 6.14 4.69
C LEU A 95 8.65 5.30 4.37
N HIS A 96 9.74 5.97 4.02
CA HIS A 96 11.02 5.32 3.72
C HIS A 96 11.68 4.62 4.92
N THR A 97 11.41 5.05 6.16
CA THR A 97 11.92 4.38 7.36
C THR A 97 11.26 3.01 7.53
N PHE A 98 10.00 2.90 7.10
CA PHE A 98 9.24 1.66 7.15
C PHE A 98 9.49 0.78 5.93
N LEU A 99 9.52 1.33 4.72
CA LEU A 99 9.54 0.54 3.48
C LEU A 99 10.90 0.49 2.78
N GLY A 100 11.87 1.28 3.23
CA GLY A 100 13.12 1.51 2.53
C GLY A 100 12.96 2.55 1.41
N THR A 101 13.90 2.57 0.47
CA THR A 101 13.82 3.47 -0.68
C THR A 101 12.63 3.14 -1.59
N PRO A 102 12.03 4.15 -2.25
CA PRO A 102 11.02 3.95 -3.29
C PRO A 102 11.49 2.92 -4.34
N ARG A 103 10.64 1.94 -4.65
CA ARG A 103 10.96 0.86 -5.59
C ARG A 103 10.69 1.26 -7.04
N TYR A 104 9.72 2.14 -7.24
CA TYR A 104 9.29 2.61 -8.55
C TYR A 104 9.36 4.13 -8.60
N ARG A 105 9.72 4.65 -9.78
CA ARG A 105 9.69 6.09 -10.05
C ARG A 105 8.35 6.42 -10.70
N PHE A 106 7.58 7.32 -10.09
CA PHE A 106 6.35 7.84 -10.67
C PHE A 106 6.66 9.08 -11.52
N GLY A 107 6.04 9.20 -12.71
CA GLY A 107 6.19 10.38 -13.57
C GLY A 107 7.52 10.49 -14.34
N VAL A 108 8.38 9.47 -14.31
CA VAL A 108 9.52 9.37 -15.23
C VAL A 108 9.05 8.60 -16.45
N ALA A 109 8.16 9.22 -17.23
CA ALA A 109 8.21 8.99 -18.66
C ALA A 109 9.63 9.37 -19.11
N GLU A 110 10.25 8.59 -19.97
CA GLU A 110 11.52 8.95 -20.59
C GLU A 110 11.34 10.32 -21.23
N LYS A 111 11.78 11.39 -20.55
CA LYS A 111 11.68 12.77 -21.02
C LYS A 111 12.50 13.01 -22.30
N LYS A 112 13.31 12.03 -22.69
CA LYS A 112 13.99 12.01 -23.97
C LYS A 112 13.24 11.04 -24.87
N SER A 113 12.81 11.54 -26.02
CA SER A 113 12.44 10.68 -27.14
C SER A 113 13.63 9.80 -27.46
N GLU A 114 13.51 8.51 -27.21
CA GLU A 114 14.40 7.52 -27.81
C GLU A 114 13.88 7.24 -29.22
N VAL A 115 14.76 7.33 -30.21
CA VAL A 115 14.43 7.04 -31.61
C VAL A 115 14.63 5.55 -31.82
N GLY A 116 13.54 4.83 -32.12
CA GLY A 116 13.51 3.46 -32.58
C GLY A 116 12.47 3.34 -33.69
#